data_AF-A0A5D0RPM3-F1
#
_entry.id   AF-A0A5D0RPM3-F1
#
_cell.length_a   1.000
_cell.length_b   1.000
_cell.length_c   1.000
_cell.angle_alpha   90.00
_cell.angle_beta   90.00
_cell.angle_gamma   90.00
#
_symmetry.space_group_name_H-M   'P 1'
#
loop_
_entity.id
_entity.type
_entity.pdbx_description
1 polymer ?
#
loop_
_entity_poly.entity_id
_entity_poly.type
_entity_poly.pdbx_seq_one_letter_code
_entity_poly.pdbx_strand_id
1 'polypeptide(L)'
;MTLTDQQNQLCRDNPHDYSGLKALFVNTSLKKNAQESHTRTLLGVSAAIMEKSGVTVEHVHMLDHHVPPGIYPDMTEHGWDRDDWPMLWDKVMAADILVIGTPIWLGEESSVCRVLIERLYGMSGELNDKGQSIFYGKVGGTVVTGNEDGIKHVAMTTGFALSHLGYSIPPQADCGWIGEAGPGPSYGDEVDGKPAGFDNEFTQKNTTIMTWNLMHLAAMLKAAGGYSNHGNDRRAWDAGCRFDYENPEYRA
;
A
#
# COMPACT_ATOMS: atom_id res chain seq x y z
N MET A 1 -10.89 9.78 17.86
CA MET A 1 -11.40 9.15 19.10
C MET A 1 -10.27 9.07 20.12
N THR A 2 -10.57 9.36 21.38
CA THR A 2 -9.63 9.16 22.50
C THR A 2 -9.70 7.69 22.91
N LEU A 3 -8.56 7.00 23.00
CA LEU A 3 -8.48 5.61 23.46
C LEU A 3 -8.83 5.53 24.95
N THR A 4 -9.44 4.42 25.38
CA THR A 4 -9.64 4.12 26.79
C THR A 4 -8.30 3.82 27.48
N ASP A 5 -8.24 3.91 28.81
CA ASP A 5 -7.01 3.58 29.56
C ASP A 5 -6.55 2.15 29.32
N GLN A 6 -7.49 1.22 29.19
CA GLN A 6 -7.21 -0.18 28.86
C GLN A 6 -6.62 -0.31 27.44
N GLN A 7 -7.18 0.40 26.45
CA GLN A 7 -6.63 0.40 25.09
C GLN A 7 -5.22 1.01 25.05
N ASN A 8 -5.00 2.11 25.76
CA ASN A 8 -3.67 2.72 25.90
C ASN A 8 -2.68 1.76 26.58
N GLN A 9 -3.12 1.02 27.59
CA GLN A 9 -2.29 0.01 28.25
C GLN A 9 -1.92 -1.13 27.30
N LEU A 10 -2.88 -1.66 26.52
CA LEU A 10 -2.62 -2.68 25.51
C LEU A 10 -1.63 -2.21 24.44
N CYS A 11 -1.68 -0.93 24.04
CA CYS A 11 -0.69 -0.35 23.14
C CYS A 11 0.71 -0.26 23.80
N ARG A 12 0.79 0.09 25.09
CA ARG A 12 2.06 0.17 25.84
C ARG A 12 2.69 -1.19 26.10
N ASP A 13 1.87 -2.21 26.33
CA ASP A 13 2.33 -3.57 26.64
C ASP A 13 2.63 -4.38 25.36
N ASN A 14 2.57 -3.75 24.19
CA ASN A 14 2.96 -4.38 22.94
C ASN A 14 4.44 -4.84 23.02
N PRO A 15 4.72 -6.16 22.91
CA PRO A 15 6.07 -6.69 23.07
C PRO A 15 6.97 -6.43 21.86
N HIS A 16 6.43 -5.89 20.76
CA HIS A 16 7.15 -5.65 19.51
C HIS A 16 7.51 -4.17 19.34
N ASP A 17 8.77 -3.90 19.01
CA ASP A 17 9.28 -2.58 18.64
C ASP A 17 9.17 -2.37 17.12
N TYR A 18 8.39 -1.37 16.71
CA TYR A 18 8.23 -0.97 15.31
C TYR A 18 8.93 0.35 14.96
N SER A 19 9.71 0.92 15.88
CA SER A 19 10.38 2.22 15.69
C SER A 19 11.36 2.26 14.51
N GLY A 20 11.87 1.09 14.11
CA GLY A 20 12.72 0.93 12.93
C GLY A 20 11.98 0.83 11.59
N LEU A 21 10.65 0.82 11.57
CA LEU A 21 9.85 0.70 10.35
C LEU A 21 9.47 2.06 9.76
N LYS A 22 9.37 2.11 8.43
CA LYS A 22 8.85 3.24 7.67
C LYS A 22 7.61 2.83 6.87
N ALA A 23 6.56 3.63 6.89
CA ALA A 23 5.36 3.40 6.11
C ALA A 23 5.03 4.61 5.22
N LEU A 24 4.69 4.34 3.96
CA LEU A 24 4.20 5.34 3.01
C LEU A 24 2.71 5.10 2.74
N PHE A 25 1.90 6.13 2.97
CA PHE A 25 0.48 6.14 2.66
C PHE A 25 0.24 6.99 1.42
N VAL A 26 -0.26 6.38 0.34
CA VAL A 26 -0.51 7.07 -0.93
C VAL A 26 -2.01 7.23 -1.14
N ASN A 27 -2.50 8.47 -1.06
CA ASN A 27 -3.87 8.83 -1.38
C ASN A 27 -4.01 9.07 -2.88
N THR A 28 -4.89 8.30 -3.52
CA THR A 28 -5.20 8.39 -4.95
C THR A 28 -6.61 8.95 -5.19
N SER A 29 -7.11 9.75 -4.27
CA SER A 29 -8.42 10.40 -4.41
C SER A 29 -8.47 11.35 -5.62
N LEU A 30 -9.64 11.43 -6.26
CA LEU A 30 -9.90 12.38 -7.35
C LEU A 30 -10.12 13.83 -6.84
N LYS A 31 -10.21 14.03 -5.53
CA LYS A 31 -10.30 15.37 -4.93
C LYS A 31 -8.97 16.10 -5.11
N LYS A 32 -9.00 17.27 -5.74
CA LYS A 32 -7.81 18.10 -5.95
C LYS A 32 -7.16 18.48 -4.61
N ASN A 33 -7.96 18.92 -3.64
CA ASN A 33 -7.50 19.19 -2.30
C ASN A 33 -7.50 17.90 -1.47
N ALA A 34 -6.32 17.49 -0.98
CA ALA A 34 -6.18 16.29 -0.16
C ALA A 34 -7.06 16.31 1.10
N GLN A 35 -7.32 17.48 1.69
CA GLN A 35 -8.12 17.61 2.92
C GLN A 35 -9.61 17.27 2.73
N GLU A 36 -10.10 17.32 1.49
CA GLU A 36 -11.49 16.96 1.14
C GLU A 36 -11.66 15.47 0.82
N SER A 37 -10.58 14.69 0.93
CA SER A 37 -10.59 13.27 0.59
C SER A 37 -11.05 12.40 1.77
N HIS A 38 -12.21 11.76 1.62
CA HIS A 38 -12.69 10.72 2.55
C HIS A 38 -11.72 9.55 2.67
N THR A 39 -11.06 9.20 1.55
CA THR A 39 -10.01 8.19 1.51
C THR A 39 -8.82 8.56 2.39
N ARG A 40 -8.38 9.83 2.35
CA ARG A 40 -7.34 10.33 3.27
C ARG A 40 -7.77 10.21 4.73
N THR A 41 -9.03 10.49 5.05
CA THR A 41 -9.56 10.39 6.41
C THR A 41 -9.40 8.96 6.95
N LEU A 42 -9.76 7.94 6.16
CA LEU A 42 -9.61 6.54 6.59
C LEU A 42 -8.14 6.06 6.59
N LEU A 43 -7.32 6.49 5.61
CA LEU A 43 -5.86 6.27 5.64
C LEU A 43 -5.25 6.81 6.95
N GLY A 44 -5.70 8.00 7.38
CA GLY A 44 -5.26 8.65 8.62
C GLY A 44 -5.51 7.82 9.88
N VAL A 45 -6.56 6.99 9.90
CA VAL A 45 -6.83 6.08 11.03
C VAL A 45 -5.75 5.01 11.13
N SER A 46 -5.39 4.37 10.02
CA SER A 46 -4.32 3.37 9.96
C SER A 46 -2.96 4.00 10.26
N ALA A 47 -2.65 5.15 9.65
CA ALA A 47 -1.42 5.91 9.91
C ALA A 47 -1.26 6.24 11.41
N ALA A 48 -2.31 6.74 12.07
CA ALA A 48 -2.25 7.08 13.48
C ALA A 48 -2.01 5.87 14.40
N ILE A 49 -2.46 4.67 14.02
CA ILE A 49 -2.15 3.42 14.75
C ILE A 49 -0.66 3.08 14.58
N MET A 50 -0.12 3.19 13.36
CA MET A 50 1.30 2.95 13.08
C MET A 50 2.21 3.94 13.82
N GLU A 51 1.90 5.23 13.79
CA GLU A 51 2.66 6.28 14.49
C GLU A 51 2.70 6.05 16.00
N LYS A 52 1.54 5.72 16.61
CA LYS A 52 1.47 5.38 18.05
C LYS A 52 2.27 4.15 18.41
N SER A 53 2.53 3.27 17.44
CA SER A 53 3.33 2.06 17.60
C SER A 53 4.81 2.29 17.29
N GLY A 54 5.20 3.53 16.97
CA GLY A 54 6.58 3.95 16.72
C GLY A 54 7.00 4.00 15.24
N VAL A 55 6.17 3.52 14.32
CA VAL A 55 6.48 3.54 12.87
C VAL A 55 6.62 4.99 12.39
N THR A 56 7.65 5.27 11.58
CA THR A 56 7.76 6.55 10.88
C THR A 56 6.82 6.56 9.68
N VAL A 57 5.86 7.48 9.66
CA VAL A 57 4.83 7.55 8.62
C VAL A 57 5.04 8.76 7.71
N GLU A 58 4.90 8.54 6.40
CA GLU A 58 4.85 9.59 5.38
C GLU A 58 3.56 9.48 4.55
N HIS A 59 3.04 10.62 4.11
CA HIS A 59 1.83 10.71 3.28
C HIS A 59 2.14 11.37 1.94
N VAL A 60 1.59 10.80 0.86
CA VAL A 60 1.59 11.38 -0.48
C VAL A 60 0.15 11.46 -0.98
N HIS A 61 -0.27 12.62 -1.48
CA HIS A 61 -1.50 12.75 -2.26
C HIS A 61 -1.10 12.88 -3.72
N MET A 62 -1.46 11.89 -4.55
CA MET A 62 -0.94 11.80 -5.92
C MET A 62 -1.27 13.02 -6.78
N LEU A 63 -2.43 13.67 -6.56
CA LEU A 63 -2.82 14.84 -7.33
C LEU A 63 -2.09 16.14 -6.95
N ASP A 64 -1.27 16.12 -5.89
CA ASP A 64 -0.35 17.23 -5.59
C ASP A 64 0.90 17.19 -6.49
N HIS A 65 1.07 16.12 -7.26
CA HIS A 65 2.22 15.85 -8.11
C HIS A 65 1.79 15.67 -9.57
N HIS A 66 2.67 16.03 -10.50
CA HIS A 66 2.48 15.73 -11.92
C HIS A 66 3.11 14.37 -12.22
N VAL A 67 2.27 13.33 -12.25
CA VAL A 67 2.68 11.96 -12.57
C VAL A 67 1.92 11.50 -13.81
N PRO A 68 2.53 11.56 -15.00
CA PRO A 68 1.88 11.10 -16.22
C PRO A 68 1.73 9.56 -16.24
N PRO A 69 0.76 9.01 -16.99
CA PRO A 69 0.68 7.56 -17.21
C PRO A 69 1.92 7.06 -17.96
N GLY A 70 2.36 5.85 -17.63
CA GLY A 70 3.49 5.21 -18.30
C GLY A 70 4.21 4.19 -17.43
N ILE A 71 5.15 3.46 -18.03
CA ILE A 71 5.82 2.30 -17.42
C ILE A 71 7.35 2.43 -17.42
N TYR A 72 7.89 3.65 -17.44
CA TYR A 72 9.33 3.91 -17.36
C TYR A 72 9.69 4.73 -16.11
N PRO A 73 10.91 4.64 -15.57
CA PRO A 73 11.31 5.38 -14.36
C PRO A 73 11.14 6.89 -14.44
N ASP A 74 11.35 7.49 -15.62
CA ASP A 74 11.13 8.91 -15.85
C ASP A 74 10.47 9.10 -17.21
N MET A 75 9.21 9.58 -17.22
CA MET A 75 8.47 9.77 -18.46
C MET A 75 8.89 11.02 -19.24
N THR A 76 9.75 11.89 -18.69
CA THR A 76 10.32 13.01 -19.45
C THR A 76 11.25 12.54 -20.56
N GLU A 77 11.90 11.39 -20.38
CA GLU A 77 12.66 10.69 -21.42
C GLU A 77 11.76 10.08 -22.51
N HIS A 78 10.45 10.06 -22.27
CA HIS A 78 9.43 9.47 -23.14
C HIS A 78 8.38 10.48 -23.62
N GLY A 79 8.76 11.76 -23.69
CA GLY A 79 7.99 12.80 -24.36
C GLY A 79 7.01 13.58 -23.48
N TRP A 80 7.08 13.43 -22.15
CA TRP A 80 6.38 14.31 -21.21
C TRP A 80 7.25 15.50 -20.81
N ASP A 81 6.66 16.68 -20.65
CA ASP A 81 7.41 17.88 -20.25
C ASP A 81 7.82 17.87 -18.77
N ARG A 82 7.14 17.05 -17.95
CA ARG A 82 7.37 16.93 -16.50
C ARG A 82 6.99 15.53 -16.03
N ASP A 83 7.74 15.02 -15.06
CA ASP A 83 7.38 13.83 -14.30
C ASP A 83 7.94 13.98 -12.87
N ASP A 84 7.06 14.02 -11.87
CA ASP A 84 7.44 14.09 -10.46
C ASP A 84 7.69 12.68 -9.86
N TRP A 85 7.46 11.60 -10.64
CA TRP A 85 7.62 10.22 -10.18
C TRP A 85 9.01 9.89 -9.66
N PRO A 86 10.14 10.32 -10.28
CA PRO A 86 11.47 10.02 -9.74
C PRO A 86 11.67 10.47 -8.28
N MET A 87 11.11 11.62 -7.90
CA MET A 87 11.14 12.11 -6.51
C MET A 87 10.22 11.28 -5.59
N LEU A 88 9.04 10.89 -6.06
CA LEU A 88 8.12 10.06 -5.28
C LEU A 88 8.66 8.64 -5.09
N TRP A 89 9.41 8.15 -6.08
CA TRP A 89 10.05 6.84 -6.05
C TRP A 89 11.00 6.68 -4.86
N ASP A 90 11.77 7.72 -4.50
CA ASP A 90 12.64 7.70 -3.33
C ASP A 90 11.85 7.40 -2.04
N LYS A 91 10.63 7.93 -1.92
CA LYS A 91 9.74 7.67 -0.77
C LYS A 91 9.23 6.24 -0.77
N VAL A 92 8.82 5.73 -1.93
CA VAL A 92 8.39 4.33 -2.11
C VAL A 92 9.53 3.37 -1.73
N MET A 93 10.76 3.67 -2.17
CA MET A 93 11.93 2.86 -1.87
C MET A 93 12.35 2.91 -0.41
N ALA A 94 12.21 4.05 0.25
CA ALA A 94 12.52 4.19 1.66
C ALA A 94 11.52 3.47 2.58
N ALA A 95 10.29 3.22 2.12
CA ALA A 95 9.24 2.60 2.93
C ALA A 95 9.39 1.07 3.03
N ASP A 96 9.23 0.52 4.24
CA ASP A 96 9.08 -0.92 4.47
C ASP A 96 7.63 -1.36 4.19
N ILE A 97 6.67 -0.46 4.40
CA ILE A 97 5.22 -0.68 4.21
C ILE A 97 4.66 0.35 3.23
N LEU A 98 3.91 -0.11 2.21
CA LEU A 98 3.15 0.74 1.30
C LEU A 98 1.65 0.51 1.49
N VAL A 99 0.90 1.55 1.82
CA VAL A 99 -0.57 1.52 1.91
C VAL A 99 -1.17 2.40 0.83
N ILE A 100 -1.88 1.80 -0.12
CA ILE A 100 -2.57 2.54 -1.19
C ILE A 100 -4.01 2.82 -0.74
N GLY A 101 -4.38 4.09 -0.67
CA GLY A 101 -5.75 4.51 -0.40
C GLY A 101 -6.42 5.00 -1.65
N THR A 102 -7.53 4.38 -2.05
CA THR A 102 -8.25 4.75 -3.28
C THR A 102 -9.77 4.82 -3.08
N PRO A 103 -10.47 5.79 -3.71
CA PRO A 103 -11.92 5.77 -3.78
C PRO A 103 -12.42 4.77 -4.83
N ILE A 104 -13.65 4.30 -4.65
CA ILE A 104 -14.35 3.44 -5.63
C ILE A 104 -15.09 4.30 -6.65
N TRP A 105 -14.94 3.98 -7.93
CA TRP A 105 -15.77 4.50 -9.01
C TRP A 105 -16.16 3.38 -9.96
N LEU A 106 -17.47 3.12 -10.09
CA LEU A 106 -18.01 2.06 -10.95
C LEU A 106 -17.42 0.67 -10.69
N GLY A 107 -17.15 0.35 -9.41
CA GLY A 107 -16.59 -0.92 -8.99
C GLY A 107 -15.07 -1.05 -9.12
N GLU A 108 -14.39 0.00 -9.59
CA GLU A 108 -12.94 0.04 -9.82
C GLU A 108 -12.24 1.05 -8.90
N GLU A 109 -10.92 0.94 -8.76
CA GLU A 109 -10.12 1.98 -8.15
C GLU A 109 -10.11 3.27 -8.99
N SER A 110 -9.77 4.40 -8.38
CA SER A 110 -9.60 5.65 -9.13
C SER A 110 -8.59 5.53 -10.27
N SER A 111 -8.79 6.32 -11.33
CA SER A 111 -7.81 6.43 -12.41
C SER A 111 -6.42 6.86 -11.92
N VAL A 112 -6.36 7.67 -10.86
CA VAL A 112 -5.10 8.07 -10.20
C VAL A 112 -4.41 6.87 -9.54
N CYS A 113 -5.18 5.94 -8.97
CA CYS A 113 -4.65 4.68 -8.43
C CYS A 113 -4.12 3.78 -9.54
N ARG A 114 -4.82 3.72 -10.67
CA ARG A 114 -4.34 2.98 -11.83
C ARG A 114 -3.00 3.52 -12.34
N VAL A 115 -2.87 4.84 -12.45
CA VAL A 115 -1.58 5.49 -12.79
C VAL A 115 -0.51 5.10 -11.78
N LEU A 116 -0.76 5.19 -10.47
CA LEU A 116 0.21 4.76 -9.45
C LEU A 116 0.67 3.31 -9.67
N ILE A 117 -0.24 2.38 -9.95
CA ILE A 117 0.09 0.97 -10.22
C ILE A 117 0.98 0.84 -11.45
N GLU A 118 0.67 1.55 -12.54
CA GLU A 118 1.49 1.57 -13.76
C GLU A 118 2.90 2.14 -13.49
N ARG A 119 3.01 3.20 -12.68
CA ARG A 119 4.31 3.78 -12.33
C ARG A 119 5.14 2.87 -11.42
N LEU A 120 4.51 2.20 -10.46
CA LEU A 120 5.16 1.17 -9.65
C LEU A 120 5.66 0.02 -10.55
N TYR A 121 4.84 -0.41 -11.51
CA TYR A 121 5.24 -1.43 -12.49
C TYR A 121 6.40 -1.00 -13.37
N GLY A 122 6.51 0.29 -13.69
CA GLY A 122 7.65 0.83 -14.43
C GLY A 122 9.02 0.64 -13.75
N MET A 123 9.02 0.34 -12.44
CA MET A 123 10.24 0.04 -11.68
C MET A 123 10.51 -1.47 -11.54
N SER A 124 9.66 -2.35 -12.07
CA SER A 124 9.72 -3.80 -11.87
C SER A 124 10.93 -4.51 -12.51
N GLY A 125 11.62 -3.82 -13.43
CA GLY A 125 12.89 -4.25 -14.01
C GLY A 125 14.09 -4.05 -13.09
N GLU A 126 13.99 -3.14 -12.13
CA GLU A 126 15.07 -2.86 -11.17
C GLU A 126 15.24 -4.02 -10.19
N LEU A 127 16.50 -4.23 -9.77
CA LEU A 127 16.86 -5.30 -8.86
C LEU A 127 17.45 -4.77 -7.56
N ASN A 128 17.07 -5.39 -6.44
CA ASN A 128 17.74 -5.13 -5.16
C ASN A 128 19.18 -5.68 -5.15
N ASP A 129 19.89 -5.47 -4.03
CA ASP A 129 21.25 -5.98 -3.82
C ASP A 129 21.37 -7.51 -3.97
N LYS A 130 20.29 -8.23 -3.64
CA LYS A 130 20.15 -9.68 -3.78
C LYS A 130 19.82 -10.19 -5.18
N GLY A 131 19.66 -9.32 -6.18
CA GLY A 131 19.30 -9.70 -7.55
C GLY A 131 17.82 -10.06 -7.73
N GLN A 132 16.97 -9.75 -6.75
CA GLN A 132 15.52 -9.95 -6.78
C GLN A 132 14.82 -8.68 -7.28
N SER A 133 13.51 -8.74 -7.53
CA SER A 133 12.72 -7.52 -7.77
C SER A 133 12.99 -6.47 -6.68
N ILE A 134 13.12 -5.21 -7.08
CA ILE A 134 13.42 -4.09 -6.19
C ILE A 134 12.44 -3.95 -5.00
N PHE A 135 11.23 -4.49 -5.13
CA PHE A 135 10.18 -4.46 -4.12
C PHE A 135 10.28 -5.56 -3.04
N TYR A 136 11.16 -6.55 -3.22
CA TYR A 136 11.25 -7.68 -2.30
C TYR A 136 11.64 -7.24 -0.88
N GLY A 137 10.98 -7.86 0.12
CA GLY A 137 11.17 -7.54 1.53
C GLY A 137 10.26 -6.41 2.04
N LYS A 138 9.41 -5.84 1.20
CA LYS A 138 8.42 -4.81 1.56
C LYS A 138 7.03 -5.41 1.74
N VAL A 139 6.15 -4.70 2.44
CA VAL A 139 4.78 -5.13 2.75
C VAL A 139 3.74 -4.18 2.15
N GLY A 140 2.66 -4.73 1.60
CA GLY A 140 1.61 -3.97 0.92
C GLY A 140 0.23 -4.11 1.57
N GLY A 141 -0.56 -3.03 1.56
CA GLY A 141 -1.97 -3.04 1.97
C GLY A 141 -2.79 -1.96 1.27
N THR A 142 -4.12 -2.04 1.41
CA THR A 142 -5.06 -1.16 0.71
C THR A 142 -6.15 -0.62 1.64
N VAL A 143 -6.44 0.67 1.51
CA VAL A 143 -7.61 1.33 2.12
C VAL A 143 -8.57 1.76 1.02
N VAL A 144 -9.84 1.35 1.11
CA VAL A 144 -10.83 1.64 0.08
C VAL A 144 -12.02 2.41 0.66
N THR A 145 -12.47 3.47 -0.02
CA THR A 145 -13.68 4.21 0.39
C THR A 145 -14.63 4.38 -0.78
N GLY A 146 -15.93 4.25 -0.57
CA GLY A 146 -16.94 4.55 -1.59
C GLY A 146 -18.28 4.88 -0.95
N ASN A 147 -19.24 5.36 -1.73
CA ASN A 147 -20.62 5.51 -1.26
C ASN A 147 -21.31 4.14 -1.17
N GLU A 148 -21.00 3.22 -2.09
CA GLU A 148 -21.53 1.87 -2.18
C GLU A 148 -20.51 0.91 -2.83
N ASP A 149 -20.91 -0.37 -2.95
CA ASP A 149 -20.20 -1.58 -3.43
C ASP A 149 -18.84 -1.43 -4.17
N GLY A 150 -17.91 -2.36 -3.89
CA GLY A 150 -16.66 -2.49 -4.65
C GLY A 150 -15.38 -2.71 -3.83
N ILE A 151 -15.41 -2.62 -2.49
CA ILE A 151 -14.20 -2.70 -1.64
C ILE A 151 -13.34 -3.92 -1.96
N LYS A 152 -13.95 -5.11 -1.97
CA LYS A 152 -13.21 -6.37 -2.18
C LYS A 152 -12.67 -6.50 -3.61
N HIS A 153 -13.37 -5.93 -4.60
CA HIS A 153 -12.91 -5.95 -5.98
C HIS A 153 -11.67 -5.06 -6.14
N VAL A 154 -11.72 -3.85 -5.60
CA VAL A 154 -10.57 -2.93 -5.56
C VAL A 154 -9.40 -3.52 -4.76
N ALA A 155 -9.68 -4.16 -3.62
CA ALA A 155 -8.66 -4.85 -2.83
C ALA A 155 -8.00 -5.99 -3.60
N MET A 156 -8.77 -6.74 -4.40
CA MET A 156 -8.24 -7.78 -5.29
C MET A 156 -7.27 -7.18 -6.32
N THR A 157 -7.65 -6.10 -7.00
CA THR A 157 -6.80 -5.43 -8.01
C THR A 157 -5.50 -4.89 -7.41
N THR A 158 -5.61 -4.10 -6.34
CA THR A 158 -4.46 -3.48 -5.67
C THR A 158 -3.56 -4.52 -4.99
N GLY A 159 -4.15 -5.50 -4.29
CA GLY A 159 -3.41 -6.58 -3.64
C GLY A 159 -2.69 -7.49 -4.65
N PHE A 160 -3.34 -7.81 -5.77
CA PHE A 160 -2.67 -8.55 -6.85
C PHE A 160 -1.51 -7.74 -7.43
N ALA A 161 -1.72 -6.46 -7.77
CA ALA A 161 -0.66 -5.62 -8.31
C ALA A 161 0.56 -5.54 -7.37
N LEU A 162 0.35 -5.26 -6.09
CA LEU A 162 1.44 -5.19 -5.10
C LEU A 162 2.15 -6.55 -4.94
N SER A 163 1.40 -7.64 -4.83
CA SER A 163 2.01 -8.98 -4.71
C SER A 163 2.81 -9.38 -5.94
N HIS A 164 2.31 -9.06 -7.13
CA HIS A 164 2.96 -9.36 -8.40
C HIS A 164 4.29 -8.60 -8.57
N LEU A 165 4.34 -7.34 -8.10
CA LEU A 165 5.57 -6.55 -8.11
C LEU A 165 6.64 -7.08 -7.15
N GLY A 166 6.22 -7.73 -6.06
CA GLY A 166 7.12 -8.35 -5.07
C GLY A 166 6.89 -7.92 -3.62
N TYR A 167 5.84 -7.14 -3.34
CA TYR A 167 5.43 -6.90 -1.96
C TYR A 167 4.83 -8.18 -1.35
N SER A 168 5.09 -8.40 -0.07
CA SER A 168 4.39 -9.43 0.70
C SER A 168 3.06 -8.88 1.21
N ILE A 169 1.99 -9.67 1.04
CA ILE A 169 0.63 -9.29 1.46
C ILE A 169 0.23 -10.16 2.66
N PRO A 170 0.00 -9.60 3.86
CA PRO A 170 -0.44 -10.38 5.00
C PRO A 170 -1.93 -10.77 4.87
N PRO A 171 -2.44 -11.66 5.74
CA PRO A 171 -3.88 -11.89 5.84
C PRO A 171 -4.63 -10.58 6.14
N GLN A 172 -5.78 -10.36 5.50
CA GLN A 172 -6.64 -9.19 5.73
C GLN A 172 -5.87 -7.86 5.52
N ALA A 173 -5.11 -7.76 4.42
CA ALA A 173 -4.34 -6.58 4.04
C ALA A 173 -5.18 -5.44 3.46
N ASP A 174 -6.51 -5.56 3.50
CA ASP A 174 -7.46 -4.56 3.04
C ASP A 174 -8.40 -4.11 4.16
N CYS A 175 -8.78 -2.84 4.12
CA CYS A 175 -9.94 -2.34 4.86
C CYS A 175 -10.68 -1.29 4.04
N GLY A 176 -11.90 -0.96 4.45
CA GLY A 176 -12.60 0.13 3.82
C GLY A 176 -13.94 0.45 4.46
N TRP A 177 -14.57 1.48 3.92
CA TRP A 177 -15.94 1.87 4.26
C TRP A 177 -16.77 2.11 3.00
N ILE A 178 -17.99 1.60 3.01
CA ILE A 178 -19.07 1.90 2.08
C ILE A 178 -20.38 2.07 2.87
N GLY A 179 -21.31 2.83 2.31
CA GLY A 179 -22.67 2.93 2.82
C GLY A 179 -23.58 1.81 2.33
N GLU A 180 -24.87 2.01 2.57
CA GLU A 180 -25.94 1.18 2.00
C GLU A 180 -25.98 1.32 0.47
N ALA A 181 -26.54 0.33 -0.21
CA ALA A 181 -26.75 0.39 -1.65
C ALA A 181 -27.62 1.62 -2.02
N GLY A 182 -27.11 2.42 -2.95
CA GLY A 182 -27.68 3.66 -3.43
C GLY A 182 -26.74 4.87 -3.25
N PRO A 183 -27.18 6.05 -3.71
CA PRO A 183 -26.47 7.30 -3.45
C PRO A 183 -26.54 7.60 -1.94
N GLY A 184 -25.42 7.40 -1.25
CA GLY A 184 -25.28 7.61 0.19
C GLY A 184 -24.21 8.64 0.55
N PRO A 185 -24.02 8.92 1.85
CA PRO A 185 -22.89 9.71 2.32
C PRO A 185 -21.56 9.02 2.00
N SER A 186 -20.48 9.79 1.96
CA SER A 186 -19.11 9.29 1.99
C SER A 186 -18.57 9.21 3.41
N TYR A 187 -17.50 8.43 3.61
CA TYR A 187 -16.89 8.27 4.93
C TYR A 187 -16.44 9.60 5.54
N GLY A 188 -16.99 9.97 6.70
CA GLY A 188 -16.70 11.22 7.38
C GLY A 188 -17.57 12.42 6.95
N ASP A 189 -18.50 12.25 6.00
CA ASP A 189 -19.54 13.27 5.75
C ASP A 189 -20.38 13.50 7.01
N GLU A 190 -20.85 14.72 7.23
CA GLU A 190 -21.73 15.04 8.35
C GLU A 190 -23.17 14.58 8.04
N VAL A 191 -23.66 13.61 8.81
CA VAL A 191 -25.02 13.06 8.73
C VAL A 191 -25.61 13.09 10.15
N ASP A 192 -26.70 13.84 10.32
CA ASP A 192 -27.38 14.02 11.61
C ASP A 192 -26.44 14.43 12.76
N GLY A 193 -25.49 15.32 12.45
CA GLY A 193 -24.51 15.85 13.42
C GLY A 193 -23.40 14.86 13.80
N LYS A 194 -23.23 13.76 13.05
CA LYS A 194 -22.16 12.78 13.25
C LYS A 194 -21.43 12.48 11.93
N PRO A 195 -20.13 12.18 11.97
CA PRO A 195 -19.40 11.76 10.78
C PRO A 195 -19.80 10.34 10.36
N ALA A 196 -20.25 10.17 9.13
CA ALA A 196 -20.68 8.89 8.57
C ALA A 196 -19.55 7.84 8.63
N GLY A 197 -19.89 6.64 9.09
CA GLY A 197 -18.99 5.49 9.11
C GLY A 197 -17.97 5.46 10.23
N PHE A 198 -17.80 6.54 11.01
CA PHE A 198 -16.83 6.57 12.10
C PHE A 198 -17.20 5.61 13.23
N ASP A 199 -18.48 5.28 13.40
CA ASP A 199 -19.02 4.31 14.36
C ASP A 199 -19.22 2.91 13.77
N ASN A 200 -18.87 2.69 12.49
CA ASN A 200 -18.97 1.39 11.85
C ASN A 200 -17.93 0.41 12.41
N GLU A 201 -18.38 -0.54 13.25
CA GLU A 201 -17.52 -1.49 13.95
C GLU A 201 -16.69 -2.36 12.97
N PHE A 202 -17.26 -2.76 11.83
CA PHE A 202 -16.57 -3.57 10.85
C PHE A 202 -15.38 -2.83 10.21
N THR A 203 -15.58 -1.55 9.88
CA THR A 203 -14.52 -0.67 9.37
C THR A 203 -13.44 -0.49 10.42
N GLN A 204 -13.80 -0.10 11.65
CA GLN A 204 -12.83 0.11 12.73
C GLN A 204 -11.98 -1.15 13.00
N LYS A 205 -12.64 -2.31 13.10
CA LYS A 205 -11.98 -3.59 13.36
C LYS A 205 -11.05 -3.98 12.22
N ASN A 206 -11.51 -3.91 10.98
CA ASN A 206 -10.68 -4.35 9.84
C ASN A 206 -9.55 -3.37 9.55
N THR A 207 -9.76 -2.06 9.70
CA THR A 207 -8.65 -1.08 9.64
C THR A 207 -7.61 -1.42 10.69
N THR A 208 -8.02 -1.68 11.93
CA THR A 208 -7.10 -2.06 13.02
C THR A 208 -6.34 -3.34 12.70
N ILE A 209 -7.04 -4.42 12.31
CA ILE A 209 -6.42 -5.72 11.99
C ILE A 209 -5.44 -5.59 10.83
N MET A 210 -5.85 -4.93 9.74
CA MET A 210 -5.00 -4.69 8.57
C MET A 210 -3.73 -3.94 8.97
N THR A 211 -3.86 -2.84 9.74
CA THR A 211 -2.70 -2.07 10.20
C THR A 211 -1.71 -2.92 11.01
N TRP A 212 -2.20 -3.70 11.98
CA TRP A 212 -1.33 -4.57 12.79
C TRP A 212 -0.67 -5.66 11.98
N ASN A 213 -1.42 -6.32 11.07
CA ASN A 213 -0.87 -7.37 10.22
C ASN A 213 0.22 -6.86 9.28
N LEU A 214 0.10 -5.63 8.76
CA LEU A 214 1.16 -4.97 7.98
C LEU A 214 2.43 -4.77 8.82
N MET A 215 2.30 -4.24 10.03
CA MET A 215 3.44 -4.00 10.92
C MET A 215 4.12 -5.31 11.34
N HIS A 216 3.35 -6.33 11.71
CA HIS A 216 3.87 -7.65 12.07
C HIS A 216 4.69 -8.26 10.94
N LEU A 217 4.15 -8.30 9.73
CA LEU A 217 4.84 -8.90 8.59
C LEU A 217 6.09 -8.10 8.22
N ALA A 218 6.03 -6.76 8.25
CA ALA A 218 7.18 -5.92 7.93
C ALA A 218 8.32 -6.11 8.94
N ALA A 219 8.01 -6.20 10.24
CA ALA A 219 9.00 -6.51 11.27
C ALA A 219 9.60 -7.90 11.09
N MET A 220 8.80 -8.92 10.78
CA MET A 220 9.27 -10.28 10.49
C MET A 220 10.23 -10.31 9.30
N LEU A 221 9.86 -9.66 8.19
CA LEU A 221 10.71 -9.59 6.99
C LEU A 221 12.01 -8.84 7.28
N LYS A 222 11.95 -7.71 7.97
CA LYS A 222 13.13 -6.92 8.32
C LYS A 222 14.09 -7.71 9.22
N ALA A 223 13.57 -8.39 10.23
CA ALA A 223 14.37 -9.25 11.12
C ALA A 223 15.01 -10.43 10.37
N ALA A 224 14.34 -10.98 9.37
CA ALA A 224 14.86 -12.05 8.51
C ALA A 224 15.81 -11.54 7.40
N GLY A 225 15.94 -10.22 7.22
CA GLY A 225 16.68 -9.63 6.10
C GLY A 225 15.97 -9.77 4.74
N GLY A 226 14.65 -9.94 4.71
CA GLY A 226 13.85 -10.20 3.52
C GLY A 226 13.89 -11.66 3.06
N TYR A 227 13.43 -11.93 1.84
CA TYR A 227 13.49 -13.27 1.27
C TYR A 227 14.93 -13.72 0.98
N SER A 228 15.20 -15.02 1.09
CA SER A 228 16.41 -15.62 0.53
C SER A 228 16.43 -15.40 -0.99
N ASN A 229 17.62 -15.16 -1.55
CA ASN A 229 17.79 -14.96 -2.99
C ASN A 229 17.91 -16.26 -3.79
N HIS A 230 18.01 -17.40 -3.10
CA HIS A 230 18.03 -18.70 -3.73
C HIS A 230 16.70 -18.98 -4.44
N GLY A 231 16.74 -19.23 -5.75
CA GLY A 231 15.55 -19.49 -6.58
C GLY A 231 14.93 -18.26 -7.23
N ASN A 232 15.37 -17.05 -6.87
CA ASN A 232 14.76 -15.80 -7.35
C ASN A 232 15.78 -14.67 -7.63
N ASP A 233 17.08 -14.98 -7.64
CA ASP A 233 18.13 -14.10 -8.13
C ASP A 233 18.18 -14.13 -9.66
N ARG A 234 17.69 -13.03 -10.27
CA ARG A 234 17.64 -12.88 -11.73
C ARG A 234 19.03 -12.70 -12.35
N ARG A 235 20.00 -12.13 -11.62
CA ARG A 235 21.38 -11.99 -12.11
C ARG A 235 22.06 -13.35 -12.23
N ALA A 236 21.87 -14.21 -11.22
CA ALA A 236 22.35 -15.59 -11.26
C ALA A 236 21.65 -16.39 -12.37
N TRP A 237 20.35 -16.17 -12.58
CA TRP A 237 19.62 -16.75 -13.71
C TRP A 237 20.22 -16.37 -15.06
N ASP A 238 20.49 -15.07 -15.27
CA ASP A 238 21.10 -14.57 -16.51
C ASP A 238 22.52 -15.11 -16.71
N ALA A 239 23.25 -15.39 -15.63
CA ALA A 239 24.56 -16.06 -15.65
C ALA A 239 24.49 -17.58 -15.93
N GLY A 240 23.29 -18.15 -16.09
CA GLY A 240 23.08 -19.55 -16.45
C GLY A 240 22.62 -20.46 -15.31
N CYS A 241 22.49 -19.97 -14.08
CA CYS A 241 21.90 -20.76 -13.00
C CYS A 241 20.42 -21.03 -13.29
N ARG A 242 19.92 -22.20 -12.89
CA ARG A 242 18.52 -22.59 -13.12
C ARG A 242 17.76 -23.00 -11.86
N PHE A 243 18.41 -22.96 -10.68
CA PHE A 243 17.78 -23.19 -9.38
C PHE A 243 16.86 -24.42 -9.38
N ASP A 244 17.47 -25.58 -9.60
CA ASP A 244 16.78 -26.88 -9.66
C ASP A 244 15.79 -27.05 -10.84
N TYR A 245 15.62 -26.04 -11.70
CA TYR A 245 14.92 -26.21 -12.98
C TYR A 245 15.80 -27.01 -13.94
N GLU A 246 15.44 -28.28 -14.18
CA GLU A 246 16.14 -29.16 -15.11
C GLU A 246 16.24 -28.50 -16.50
N ASN A 247 17.45 -28.50 -17.08
CA ASN A 247 17.63 -28.14 -18.48
C ASN A 247 17.45 -29.41 -19.34
N PRO A 248 16.33 -29.57 -20.07
CA PRO A 248 16.05 -30.79 -20.82
C PRO A 248 17.02 -31.05 -21.98
N GLU A 249 17.81 -30.06 -22.41
CA GLU A 249 18.79 -30.20 -23.49
C GLU A 249 20.13 -30.83 -23.05
N TYR A 250 20.35 -31.03 -21.75
CA TYR A 250 21.53 -31.73 -21.19
C TYR A 250 21.15 -33.08 -20.56
N ARG A 251 20.20 -33.79 -21.15
CA ARG A 251 19.97 -35.21 -20.87
C ARG A 251 20.95 -36.02 -21.71
N ALA A 252 22.11 -36.33 -21.12
CA ALA A 252 23.00 -37.37 -21.65
C ALA A 252 22.32 -38.74 -21.64
#